data_AF-A0A6A6TR36-F1
#
_entry.id   AF-A0A6A6TR36-F1
#
_cell.length_a   1.000
_cell.length_b   1.000
_cell.length_c   1.000
_cell.angle_alpha   90.00
_cell.angle_beta   90.00
_cell.angle_gamma   90.00
#
_symmetry.space_group_name_H-M   'P 1'
#
loop_
_entity.id
_entity.type
_entity.pdbx_description
1 polymer ?
#
loop_
_entity_poly.entity_id
_entity_poly.type
_entity_poly.pdbx_seq_one_letter_code
_entity_poly.pdbx_strand_id
1 'polypeptide(L)'
;MGFHSYHIFFNVQTSSVHLDDWISLLTLCLAPLLVHIIVGVPHPTYLNDKPPKWHDRIVHYNPTSIVWRYFVIADRRLRSKDWTGLDMAASNALFWTADGWDGSEAMMVRSRMYCEKQPQRTTVQLFSVSTGKTVVITAQGIQALALIITGITKFSRFFIKIGMPNIFFPFTVLGLVRLCAAMWLTDEYVYLQKYHMDSDAHPEKSNDDITALPTVNSQFAGLASAKFHPKRGRYGLPWRIFFLLFIACLWLLPTVAMLPFRWGIYFTGTLFCMGIFYFTFLSVTLFSIAACIFREKSGSTIFPYSGTMWYKIYTCLLFTMMLGMLIVAGLENRKSPCGKFTSYPPKITSPSHFDFDGFLCNGWGGE
;
A
#
# COMPACT_ATOMS: atom_id res chain seq x y z
N MET A 1 -13.33 -35.04 14.99
CA MET A 1 -12.52 -33.85 14.64
C MET A 1 -11.34 -33.82 15.59
N GLY A 2 -10.16 -34.28 15.14
CA GLY A 2 -8.97 -34.26 15.99
C GLY A 2 -8.47 -32.82 16.15
N PHE A 3 -8.19 -32.40 17.38
CA PHE A 3 -7.45 -31.17 17.64
C PHE A 3 -6.03 -31.37 17.12
N HIS A 4 -5.67 -30.72 16.02
CA HIS A 4 -4.29 -30.66 15.57
C HIS A 4 -3.52 -29.70 16.50
N SER A 5 -2.44 -30.17 17.10
CA SER A 5 -1.56 -29.35 17.92
C SER A 5 -0.83 -28.33 17.06
N TYR A 6 -0.93 -27.05 17.42
CA TYR A 6 -0.22 -25.95 16.76
C TYR A 6 1.10 -25.74 17.49
N HIS A 7 2.23 -25.95 16.82
CA HIS A 7 3.55 -25.74 17.40
C HIS A 7 4.22 -24.54 16.74
N ILE A 8 4.39 -23.47 17.54
CA ILE A 8 5.15 -22.28 17.17
C ILE A 8 6.52 -22.42 17.82
N PHE A 9 7.58 -22.32 17.02
CA PHE A 9 8.95 -22.32 17.52
C PHE A 9 9.58 -20.96 17.28
N PHE A 10 10.25 -20.47 18.31
CA PHE A 10 11.12 -19.30 18.20
C PHE A 10 12.55 -19.73 18.47
N ASN A 11 13.41 -19.62 17.46
CA ASN A 11 14.81 -20.03 17.55
C ASN A 11 15.71 -18.89 17.14
N VAL A 12 16.52 -18.39 18.08
CA VAL A 12 17.52 -17.36 17.79
C VAL A 12 18.73 -17.99 17.10
N GLN A 13 19.01 -17.58 15.86
CA GLN A 13 20.00 -18.24 14.97
C GLN A 13 20.91 -17.27 14.23
N THR A 14 20.99 -16.01 14.68
CA THR A 14 21.69 -14.90 14.00
C THR A 14 23.21 -14.97 14.02
N SER A 15 23.79 -15.83 14.85
CA SER A 15 25.22 -15.83 15.14
C SER A 15 26.11 -16.17 13.95
N SER A 16 25.54 -16.70 12.85
CA SER A 16 26.27 -17.13 11.66
C SER A 16 26.18 -16.16 10.47
N VAL A 17 25.61 -14.96 10.64
CA VAL A 17 25.37 -14.00 9.54
C VAL A 17 26.41 -12.87 9.61
N HIS A 18 27.20 -12.72 8.54
CA HIS A 18 28.20 -11.66 8.43
C HIS A 18 27.58 -10.28 8.16
N LEU A 19 28.33 -9.20 8.39
CA LEU A 19 27.82 -7.83 8.27
C LEU A 19 27.40 -7.45 6.84
N ASP A 20 28.14 -7.92 5.84
CA ASP A 20 27.84 -7.77 4.42
C ASP A 20 26.54 -8.47 4.02
N ASP A 21 26.32 -9.67 4.57
CA ASP A 21 25.04 -10.38 4.46
C ASP A 21 23.93 -9.55 5.12
N TRP A 22 24.14 -8.99 6.33
CA TRP A 22 23.15 -8.15 7.01
C TRP A 22 22.71 -6.93 6.19
N ILE A 23 23.65 -6.20 5.59
CA ILE A 23 23.34 -5.04 4.75
C ILE A 23 22.51 -5.47 3.53
N SER A 24 22.88 -6.59 2.90
CA SER A 24 22.16 -7.15 1.75
C SER A 24 20.75 -7.60 2.14
N LEU A 25 20.60 -8.28 3.27
CA LEU A 25 19.33 -8.76 3.81
C LEU A 25 18.37 -7.61 4.12
N LEU A 26 18.86 -6.57 4.82
CA LEU A 26 18.08 -5.38 5.15
C LEU A 26 17.63 -4.65 3.87
N THR A 27 18.53 -4.52 2.90
CA THR A 27 18.22 -3.87 1.62
C THR A 27 17.14 -4.65 0.85
N LEU A 28 17.30 -5.96 0.70
CA LEU A 28 16.34 -6.82 -0.01
C LEU A 28 14.97 -6.85 0.70
N CYS A 29 14.98 -6.93 2.02
CA CYS A 29 13.77 -6.93 2.84
C CYS A 29 13.00 -5.62 2.74
N LEU A 30 13.68 -4.48 2.88
CA LEU A 30 13.04 -3.17 2.91
C LEU A 30 12.69 -2.63 1.53
N ALA A 31 13.37 -3.06 0.47
CA ALA A 31 13.15 -2.56 -0.89
C ALA A 31 11.67 -2.65 -1.33
N PRO A 32 10.96 -3.78 -1.20
CA PRO A 32 9.52 -3.86 -1.48
C PRO A 32 8.68 -2.80 -0.76
N LEU A 33 8.93 -2.60 0.53
CA LEU A 33 8.19 -1.66 1.37
C LEU A 33 8.49 -0.21 0.97
N LEU A 34 9.77 0.13 0.84
CA LEU A 34 10.23 1.47 0.47
C LEU A 34 9.76 1.84 -0.93
N VAL A 35 9.87 0.95 -1.90
CA VAL A 35 9.36 1.19 -3.26
C VAL A 35 7.86 1.45 -3.22
N HIS A 36 7.09 0.65 -2.47
CA HIS A 36 5.65 0.86 -2.35
C HIS A 36 5.30 2.24 -1.76
N ILE A 37 6.05 2.67 -0.74
CA ILE A 37 5.87 3.97 -0.07
C ILE A 37 6.31 5.14 -0.96
N ILE A 38 7.56 5.14 -1.44
CA ILE A 38 8.16 6.23 -2.21
C ILE A 38 7.38 6.49 -3.49
N VAL A 39 6.89 5.43 -4.12
CA VAL A 39 6.14 5.54 -5.37
C VAL A 39 4.64 5.77 -5.11
N GLY A 40 4.14 5.41 -3.93
CA GLY A 40 2.73 5.51 -3.57
C GLY A 40 2.30 6.86 -3.00
N VAL A 41 3.19 7.56 -2.30
CA VAL A 41 2.87 8.83 -1.64
C VAL A 41 3.16 10.02 -2.57
N PRO A 42 2.15 10.83 -2.92
CA PRO A 42 2.37 12.04 -3.72
C PRO A 42 2.99 13.17 -2.90
N HIS A 43 3.57 14.15 -3.60
CA HIS A 43 4.03 15.37 -2.95
C HIS A 43 2.84 16.19 -2.43
N PRO A 44 2.89 16.69 -1.18
CA PRO A 44 1.83 17.54 -0.64
C PRO A 44 1.87 18.95 -1.21
N THR A 45 0.70 19.50 -1.53
CA THR A 45 0.49 20.90 -1.89
C THR A 45 -0.16 21.63 -0.72
N TYR A 46 0.52 22.63 -0.17
CA TYR A 46 0.02 23.41 0.95
C TYR A 46 -0.73 24.65 0.46
N LEU A 47 -2.04 24.67 0.69
CA LEU A 47 -2.93 25.81 0.37
C LEU A 47 -3.26 26.64 1.62
N ASN A 48 -2.74 26.24 2.78
CA ASN A 48 -2.95 26.90 4.07
C ASN A 48 -1.61 27.16 4.75
N ASP A 49 -1.55 28.21 5.56
CA ASP A 49 -0.32 28.74 6.17
C ASP A 49 0.20 27.84 7.31
N LYS A 50 -0.70 27.05 7.91
CA LYS A 50 -0.33 26.10 8.96
C LYS A 50 -0.01 24.75 8.33
N PRO A 51 1.24 24.24 8.42
CA PRO A 51 1.59 22.94 7.87
C PRO A 51 0.90 21.80 8.66
N PRO A 52 0.65 20.65 8.03
CA PRO A 52 0.10 19.48 8.72
C PRO A 52 1.07 18.97 9.76
N LYS A 53 0.52 18.60 10.93
CA LYS A 53 1.26 17.93 11.99
C LYS A 53 1.80 16.58 11.49
N TRP A 54 2.85 16.07 12.12
CA TRP A 54 3.49 14.81 11.72
C TRP A 54 2.49 13.62 11.68
N HIS A 55 1.56 13.56 12.65
CA HIS A 55 0.56 12.51 12.74
C HIS A 55 -0.52 12.60 11.64
N ASP A 56 -0.66 13.76 11.00
CA ASP A 56 -1.53 13.93 9.83
C ASP A 56 -0.80 13.54 8.56
N ARG A 57 0.54 13.54 8.55
CA ARG A 57 1.34 13.09 7.39
C ARG A 57 1.49 11.58 7.36
N ILE A 58 1.71 10.94 8.52
CA ILE A 58 2.02 9.51 8.62
C ILE A 58 0.95 8.61 7.99
N VAL A 59 -0.32 9.03 8.01
CA VAL A 59 -1.45 8.28 7.47
C VAL A 59 -1.38 8.08 5.95
N HIS A 60 -0.65 8.93 5.20
CA HIS A 60 -0.47 8.77 3.76
C HIS A 60 0.54 7.68 3.41
N TYR A 61 1.49 7.43 4.30
CA TYR A 61 2.48 6.36 4.19
C TYR A 61 1.90 4.98 4.52
N ASN A 62 0.68 4.93 5.06
CA ASN A 62 -0.03 3.68 5.31
C ASN A 62 -0.34 2.97 3.97
N PRO A 63 0.05 1.70 3.77
CA PRO A 63 -0.24 0.97 2.54
C PRO A 63 -1.74 0.91 2.19
N THR A 64 -2.64 0.94 3.18
CA THR A 64 -4.09 1.04 2.94
C THR A 64 -4.45 2.33 2.21
N SER A 65 -3.85 3.47 2.60
CA SER A 65 -4.07 4.77 1.94
C SER A 65 -3.52 4.80 0.51
N ILE A 66 -2.36 4.16 0.30
CA ILE A 66 -1.72 4.06 -1.03
C ILE A 66 -2.59 3.22 -1.98
N VAL A 67 -3.04 2.05 -1.53
CA VAL A 67 -3.93 1.16 -2.27
C VAL A 67 -5.27 1.84 -2.57
N TRP A 68 -5.83 2.59 -1.61
CA TRP A 68 -7.02 3.41 -1.81
C TRP A 68 -6.83 4.46 -2.92
N ARG A 69 -5.69 5.16 -2.93
CA ARG A 69 -5.39 6.16 -3.95
C ARG A 69 -5.42 5.56 -5.36
N TYR A 70 -4.79 4.41 -5.57
CA TYR A 70 -4.81 3.71 -6.87
C TYR A 70 -6.24 3.35 -7.29
N PHE A 71 -7.03 2.82 -6.35
CA PHE A 71 -8.43 2.52 -6.60
C PHE A 71 -9.25 3.74 -7.00
N VAL A 72 -9.15 4.84 -6.25
CA VAL A 72 -9.97 6.04 -6.50
C VAL A 72 -9.57 6.76 -7.78
N ILE A 73 -8.28 6.83 -8.12
CA ILE A 73 -7.86 7.46 -9.39
C ILE A 73 -8.47 6.71 -10.58
N ALA A 74 -8.42 5.37 -10.58
CA ALA A 74 -9.07 4.57 -11.60
C ALA A 74 -10.61 4.70 -11.57
N ASP A 75 -11.25 4.63 -10.40
CA ASP A 75 -12.72 4.80 -10.25
C ASP A 75 -13.18 6.16 -10.76
N ARG A 76 -12.44 7.22 -10.43
CA ARG A 76 -12.73 8.59 -10.86
C ARG A 76 -12.59 8.74 -12.37
N ARG A 77 -11.54 8.17 -12.97
CA ARG A 77 -11.36 8.19 -14.41
C ARG A 77 -12.52 7.51 -15.14
N LEU A 78 -12.93 6.33 -14.68
CA LEU A 78 -14.03 5.56 -15.27
C LEU A 78 -15.38 6.28 -15.16
N ARG A 79 -15.56 7.09 -14.11
CA ARG A 79 -16.77 7.91 -13.92
C ARG A 79 -16.72 9.28 -14.60
N SER A 80 -15.56 9.73 -15.08
CA SER A 80 -15.43 11.07 -15.67
C SER A 80 -16.09 11.12 -17.04
N LYS A 81 -16.99 12.08 -17.27
CA LYS A 81 -17.59 12.33 -18.60
C LYS A 81 -16.58 12.98 -19.55
N ASP A 82 -15.73 13.83 -18.99
CA ASP A 82 -14.66 14.53 -19.69
C ASP A 82 -13.41 14.50 -18.79
N TRP A 83 -12.28 14.01 -19.31
CA TRP A 83 -11.05 13.82 -18.52
C TRP A 83 -9.90 14.60 -19.15
N THR A 84 -9.45 15.63 -18.44
CA THR A 84 -8.45 16.58 -18.90
C THR A 84 -7.13 16.44 -18.12
N GLY A 85 -6.05 17.06 -18.61
CA GLY A 85 -4.76 17.11 -17.92
C GLY A 85 -4.86 17.73 -16.51
N LEU A 86 -5.71 18.73 -16.33
CA LEU A 86 -5.99 19.33 -15.01
C LEU A 86 -6.64 18.36 -14.04
N ASP A 87 -7.59 17.53 -14.51
CA ASP A 87 -8.24 16.53 -13.65
C ASP A 87 -7.27 15.44 -13.24
N MET A 88 -6.36 15.07 -14.16
CA MET A 88 -5.28 14.13 -13.89
C MET A 88 -4.30 14.71 -12.85
N ALA A 89 -3.84 15.95 -13.02
CA ALA A 89 -2.97 16.62 -12.04
C ALA A 89 -3.64 16.68 -10.66
N ALA A 90 -4.87 17.17 -10.60
CA ALA A 90 -5.60 17.37 -9.35
C ALA A 90 -5.96 16.06 -8.65
N SER A 91 -6.16 14.97 -9.40
CA SER A 91 -6.38 13.64 -8.82
C SER A 91 -5.11 12.99 -8.28
N ASN A 92 -3.93 13.45 -8.71
CA ASN A 92 -2.65 12.98 -8.20
C ASN A 92 -2.08 13.83 -7.07
N ALA A 93 -2.47 15.10 -6.99
CA ALA A 93 -2.05 16.02 -5.94
C ALA A 93 -2.69 15.70 -4.59
N LEU A 94 -2.00 16.10 -3.52
CA LEU A 94 -2.45 15.97 -2.14
C LEU A 94 -2.57 17.35 -1.51
N PHE A 95 -3.80 17.86 -1.41
CA PHE A 95 -4.04 19.22 -0.95
C PHE A 95 -4.24 19.28 0.57
N TRP A 96 -3.46 20.13 1.22
CA TRP A 96 -3.66 20.53 2.61
C TRP A 96 -4.38 21.88 2.66
N THR A 97 -5.58 21.89 3.24
CA THR A 97 -6.45 23.06 3.37
C THR A 97 -6.60 23.47 4.85
N ALA A 98 -7.41 24.49 5.12
CA ALA A 98 -7.76 24.88 6.50
C ALA A 98 -8.49 23.77 7.26
N ASP A 99 -9.27 22.95 6.55
CA ASP A 99 -10.04 21.83 7.10
C ASP A 99 -9.26 20.50 7.12
N GLY A 100 -7.99 20.53 6.71
CA GLY A 100 -7.08 19.39 6.68
C GLY A 100 -6.86 18.83 5.26
N TRP A 101 -6.69 17.52 5.15
CA TRP A 101 -6.42 16.85 3.88
C TRP A 101 -7.69 16.77 3.02
N ASP A 102 -7.68 17.38 1.83
CA ASP A 102 -8.79 17.33 0.88
C ASP A 102 -8.37 16.77 -0.49
N GLY A 103 -8.97 15.65 -0.88
CA GLY A 103 -8.80 15.02 -2.18
C GLY A 103 -10.12 14.89 -2.95
N SER A 104 -11.15 15.62 -2.54
CA SER A 104 -12.51 15.52 -3.08
C SER A 104 -12.60 15.94 -4.55
N GLU A 105 -13.65 15.50 -5.24
CA GLU A 105 -13.97 15.96 -6.60
C GLU A 105 -14.23 17.48 -6.65
N ALA A 106 -14.75 18.08 -5.58
CA ALA A 106 -14.90 19.54 -5.47
C ALA A 106 -13.52 20.23 -5.39
N MET A 107 -12.60 19.69 -4.58
CA MET A 107 -11.23 20.18 -4.50
C MET A 107 -10.50 20.05 -5.84
N MET A 108 -10.81 19.03 -6.64
CA MET A 108 -10.26 18.85 -7.97
C MET A 108 -10.66 19.99 -8.94
N VAL A 109 -11.88 20.51 -8.82
CA VAL A 109 -12.33 21.66 -9.61
C VAL A 109 -11.73 22.95 -9.05
N ARG A 110 -11.75 23.10 -7.72
CA ARG A 110 -11.22 24.28 -7.02
C ARG A 110 -9.72 24.46 -7.26
N SER A 111 -8.93 23.38 -7.30
CA SER A 111 -7.47 23.46 -7.42
C SER A 111 -6.97 24.04 -8.74
N ARG A 112 -7.83 24.11 -9.77
CA ARG A 112 -7.47 24.61 -11.10
C ARG A 112 -6.89 26.02 -11.07
N MET A 113 -7.36 26.88 -10.16
CA MET A 113 -6.85 28.23 -10.00
C MET A 113 -5.41 28.30 -9.48
N TYR A 114 -4.92 27.21 -8.87
CA TYR A 114 -3.57 27.12 -8.31
C TYR A 114 -2.61 26.30 -9.18
N CYS A 115 -3.05 25.79 -10.33
CA CYS A 115 -2.23 24.92 -11.17
C CYS A 115 -1.36 25.76 -12.12
N GLU A 116 -0.05 25.72 -11.96
CA GLU A 116 0.91 26.41 -12.85
C GLU A 116 1.28 25.56 -14.05
N LYS A 117 1.52 24.26 -13.80
CA LYS A 117 1.94 23.31 -14.82
C LYS A 117 1.03 22.10 -14.80
N GLN A 118 0.34 21.91 -15.93
CA GLN A 118 -0.45 20.72 -16.19
C GLN A 118 0.32 19.69 -17.03
N PRO A 119 -0.01 18.40 -16.91
CA PRO A 119 0.44 17.39 -17.85
C PRO A 119 0.04 17.75 -19.29
N GLN A 120 0.95 17.54 -20.25
CA GLN A 120 0.68 17.80 -21.68
C GLN A 120 -0.37 16.85 -22.27
N ARG A 121 -0.56 15.67 -21.66
CA ARG A 121 -1.49 14.64 -22.10
C ARG A 121 -2.38 14.21 -20.95
N THR A 122 -3.51 13.62 -21.28
CA THR A 122 -4.48 13.05 -20.33
C THR A 122 -4.08 11.65 -19.83
N THR A 123 -2.95 11.15 -20.32
CA THR A 123 -2.32 9.89 -19.94
C THR A 123 -0.81 10.08 -19.76
N VAL A 124 -0.21 9.22 -18.94
CA VAL A 124 1.24 9.18 -18.70
C VAL A 124 1.99 8.86 -20.00
N GLN A 125 3.10 9.56 -20.25
CA GLN A 125 3.97 9.30 -21.39
C GLN A 125 4.81 8.02 -21.16
N LEU A 126 4.97 7.20 -22.21
CA LEU A 126 5.70 5.93 -22.12
C LEU A 126 7.15 6.10 -21.63
N PHE A 127 7.82 7.19 -22.02
CA PHE A 127 9.19 7.50 -21.59
C PHE A 127 9.22 8.53 -20.46
N SER A 128 8.50 8.26 -19.37
CA SER A 128 8.47 9.11 -18.17
C SER A 128 8.99 8.38 -16.93
N VAL A 129 9.39 9.15 -15.91
CA VAL A 129 9.75 8.62 -14.58
C VAL A 129 8.58 7.82 -13.99
N SER A 130 7.34 8.26 -14.23
CA SER A 130 6.12 7.57 -13.79
C SER A 130 5.96 6.18 -14.42
N THR A 131 6.31 6.03 -15.70
CA THR A 131 6.34 4.73 -16.37
C THR A 131 7.44 3.84 -15.81
N GLY A 132 8.65 4.36 -15.61
CA GLY A 132 9.75 3.61 -14.98
C GLY A 132 9.38 3.06 -13.60
N LYS A 133 8.80 3.91 -12.74
CA LYS A 133 8.25 3.51 -11.43
C LYS A 133 7.23 2.38 -11.55
N THR A 134 6.34 2.45 -12.54
CA THR A 134 5.31 1.43 -12.78
C THR A 134 5.92 0.12 -13.24
N VAL A 135 6.89 0.14 -14.16
CA VAL A 135 7.55 -1.06 -14.68
C VAL A 135 8.25 -1.82 -13.54
N VAL A 136 9.01 -1.12 -12.70
CA VAL A 136 9.71 -1.73 -11.54
C VAL A 136 8.72 -2.40 -10.60
N ILE A 137 7.65 -1.70 -10.22
CA ILE A 137 6.63 -2.23 -9.30
C ILE A 137 5.86 -3.40 -9.92
N THR A 138 5.56 -3.33 -11.21
CA THR A 138 4.85 -4.40 -11.91
C THR A 138 5.70 -5.66 -12.00
N ALA A 139 6.99 -5.52 -12.31
CA ALA A 139 7.92 -6.64 -12.35
C ALA A 139 8.04 -7.32 -10.98
N GLN A 140 8.19 -6.54 -9.90
CA GLN A 140 8.19 -7.06 -8.53
C GLN A 140 6.87 -7.76 -8.19
N GLY A 141 5.74 -7.17 -8.56
CA GLY A 141 4.42 -7.77 -8.33
C GLY A 141 4.19 -9.07 -9.08
N ILE A 142 4.64 -9.18 -10.34
CA ILE A 142 4.57 -10.41 -11.13
C ILE A 142 5.42 -11.51 -10.49
N GLN A 143 6.65 -11.18 -10.08
CA GLN A 143 7.54 -12.11 -9.40
C GLN A 143 6.87 -12.66 -8.13
N ALA A 144 6.20 -11.80 -7.35
CA ALA A 144 5.52 -12.23 -6.14
C ALA A 144 4.26 -13.03 -6.39
N LEU A 145 3.48 -12.66 -7.40
CA LEU A 145 2.33 -13.45 -7.81
C LEU A 145 2.74 -14.86 -8.23
N ALA A 146 3.81 -15.00 -9.02
CA ALA A 146 4.34 -16.30 -9.43
C ALA A 146 4.79 -17.14 -8.21
N LEU A 147 5.42 -16.51 -7.21
CA LEU A 147 5.83 -17.19 -5.98
C LEU A 147 4.63 -17.60 -5.12
N ILE A 148 3.58 -16.78 -5.02
CA ILE A 148 2.34 -17.14 -4.31
C ILE A 148 1.63 -18.30 -5.02
N ILE A 149 1.51 -18.27 -6.35
CA ILE A 149 0.91 -19.38 -7.13
C ILE A 149 1.71 -20.67 -6.91
N THR A 150 3.04 -20.57 -6.92
CA THR A 150 3.91 -21.70 -6.57
C THR A 150 3.70 -22.16 -5.13
N GLY A 151 3.45 -21.24 -4.20
CA GLY A 151 3.14 -21.56 -2.81
C GLY A 151 1.80 -22.25 -2.62
N ILE A 152 0.76 -21.86 -3.36
CA ILE A 152 -0.54 -22.54 -3.33
C ILE A 152 -0.41 -23.98 -3.88
N THR A 153 0.37 -24.16 -4.95
CA THR A 153 0.55 -25.49 -5.60
C THR A 153 1.56 -26.38 -4.88
N LYS A 154 2.56 -25.81 -4.20
CA LYS A 154 3.67 -26.52 -3.52
C LYS A 154 3.86 -26.01 -2.08
N PHE A 155 2.79 -26.07 -1.29
CA PHE A 155 2.66 -25.48 0.06
C PHE A 155 3.90 -25.68 0.95
N SER A 156 4.39 -26.92 1.11
CA SER A 156 5.54 -27.22 1.96
C SER A 156 6.86 -26.55 1.54
N ARG A 157 7.09 -26.36 0.24
CA ARG A 157 8.33 -25.76 -0.30
C ARG A 157 8.39 -24.25 -0.17
N PHE A 158 7.24 -23.60 -0.09
CA PHE A 158 7.16 -22.15 -0.06
C PHE A 158 7.56 -21.60 1.30
N PHE A 159 6.98 -22.13 2.39
CA PHE A 159 7.22 -21.62 3.73
C PHE A 159 8.68 -21.79 4.19
N ILE A 160 9.34 -22.88 3.79
CA ILE A 160 10.74 -23.14 4.17
C ILE A 160 11.71 -22.13 3.52
N LYS A 161 11.32 -21.48 2.43
CA LYS A 161 12.10 -20.41 1.76
C LYS A 161 11.82 -19.01 2.31
N ILE A 162 10.95 -18.89 3.31
CA ILE A 162 10.68 -17.61 3.96
C ILE A 162 11.75 -17.35 5.01
N GLY A 163 12.70 -16.50 4.62
CA GLY A 163 13.67 -15.86 5.50
C GLY A 163 13.46 -14.35 5.53
N MET A 164 14.35 -13.64 6.23
CA MET A 164 14.30 -12.19 6.38
C MET A 164 14.12 -11.39 5.08
N PRO A 165 14.75 -11.74 3.93
CA PRO A 165 14.57 -10.98 2.68
C PRO A 165 13.13 -10.92 2.17
N ASN A 166 12.30 -11.89 2.56
CA ASN A 166 11.00 -12.13 1.94
C ASN A 166 9.82 -11.67 2.80
N ILE A 167 10.05 -11.10 3.99
CA ILE A 167 8.96 -10.78 4.94
C ILE A 167 8.02 -9.69 4.44
N PHE A 168 8.53 -8.70 3.69
CA PHE A 168 7.71 -7.66 3.05
C PHE A 168 7.40 -7.97 1.59
N PHE A 169 7.89 -9.09 1.06
CA PHE A 169 7.73 -9.42 -0.35
C PHE A 169 6.25 -9.52 -0.79
N PRO A 170 5.29 -10.02 0.02
CA PRO A 170 3.88 -9.98 -0.37
C PRO A 170 3.31 -8.58 -0.62
N PHE A 171 3.92 -7.48 -0.13
CA PHE A 171 3.51 -6.12 -0.49
C PHE A 171 3.63 -5.83 -1.98
N THR A 172 4.58 -6.46 -2.66
CA THR A 172 4.81 -6.23 -4.10
C THR A 172 3.60 -6.63 -4.94
N VAL A 173 2.76 -7.58 -4.48
CA VAL A 173 1.51 -7.96 -5.16
C VAL A 173 0.48 -6.83 -5.16
N LEU A 174 0.46 -6.01 -4.11
CA LEU A 174 -0.32 -4.76 -4.10
C LEU A 174 0.20 -3.76 -5.11
N GLY A 175 1.46 -3.88 -5.53
CA GLY A 175 2.03 -3.16 -6.66
C GLY A 175 1.28 -3.42 -7.97
N LEU A 176 0.70 -4.59 -8.18
CA LEU A 176 -0.08 -4.91 -9.39
C LEU A 176 -1.35 -4.06 -9.49
N VAL A 177 -1.92 -3.65 -8.36
CA VAL A 177 -3.06 -2.70 -8.35
C VAL A 177 -2.66 -1.37 -8.98
N ARG A 178 -1.41 -0.95 -8.78
CA ARG A 178 -0.90 0.30 -9.37
C ARG A 178 -1.02 0.28 -10.89
N LEU A 179 -0.80 -0.88 -11.53
CA LEU A 179 -0.86 -1.03 -12.98
C LEU A 179 -2.22 -0.59 -13.54
N CYS A 180 -3.31 -0.89 -12.83
CA CYS A 180 -4.65 -0.51 -13.24
C CYS A 180 -4.87 1.01 -13.27
N ALA A 181 -4.14 1.76 -12.44
CA ALA A 181 -4.19 3.23 -12.40
C ALA A 181 -3.00 3.89 -13.10
N ALA A 182 -2.04 3.12 -13.61
CA ALA A 182 -0.75 3.61 -14.06
C ALA A 182 -0.83 4.65 -15.18
N MET A 183 -1.78 4.48 -16.10
CA MET A 183 -1.98 5.44 -17.20
C MET A 183 -2.40 6.83 -16.71
N TRP A 184 -2.88 6.95 -15.47
CA TRP A 184 -3.36 8.20 -14.87
C TRP A 184 -2.59 8.61 -13.62
N LEU A 185 -1.54 7.87 -13.25
CA LEU A 185 -0.66 8.17 -12.12
C LEU A 185 0.56 8.96 -12.60
N THR A 186 0.56 10.27 -12.36
CA THR A 186 1.65 11.16 -12.77
C THR A 186 2.14 12.00 -11.62
N ASP A 187 3.42 12.38 -11.67
CA ASP A 187 4.06 13.38 -10.82
C ASP A 187 4.40 14.66 -11.64
N GLU A 188 3.98 14.74 -12.91
CA GLU A 188 4.30 15.85 -13.83
C GLU A 188 3.29 17.00 -13.72
N TYR A 189 3.17 17.59 -12.54
CA TYR A 189 2.34 18.77 -12.31
C TYR A 189 2.98 19.70 -11.28
N VAL A 190 2.63 20.98 -11.32
CA VAL A 190 3.07 21.97 -10.33
C VAL A 190 1.87 22.80 -9.90
N TYR A 191 1.74 22.96 -8.58
CA TYR A 191 0.75 23.82 -7.96
C TYR A 191 1.45 24.91 -7.17
N LEU A 192 0.90 26.13 -7.23
CA LEU A 192 1.26 27.23 -6.35
C LEU A 192 1.04 26.83 -4.90
N GLN A 193 2.07 27.01 -4.08
CA GLN A 193 1.97 26.85 -2.63
C GLN A 193 1.79 28.23 -2.01
N LYS A 194 0.80 28.38 -1.14
CA LYS A 194 0.50 29.68 -0.51
C LYS A 194 1.67 30.23 0.31
N TYR A 195 2.52 29.34 0.86
CA TYR A 195 3.75 29.69 1.56
C TYR A 195 4.72 30.55 0.74
N HIS A 196 4.69 30.45 -0.60
CA HIS A 196 5.54 31.25 -1.48
C HIS A 196 4.92 32.60 -1.85
N MET A 197 3.61 32.80 -1.72
CA MET A 197 2.97 34.07 -2.05
C MET A 197 3.14 35.13 -0.96
N ASP A 198 3.15 34.74 0.31
CA ASP A 198 3.31 35.69 1.43
C ASP A 198 4.75 36.15 1.65
N SER A 199 5.74 35.57 0.94
CA SER A 199 7.13 36.02 1.02
C SER A 199 7.40 37.27 0.17
N ASP A 200 6.54 37.57 -0.81
CA ASP A 200 6.74 38.68 -1.77
C ASP A 200 5.62 39.74 -1.73
N ALA A 201 4.58 39.56 -0.90
CA ALA A 201 3.45 40.49 -0.82
C ALA A 201 3.23 41.03 0.59
N HIS A 202 3.31 42.36 0.73
CA HIS A 202 2.81 43.07 1.91
C HIS A 202 1.30 42.78 2.09
N PRO A 203 0.83 42.39 3.29
CA PRO A 203 -0.56 42.01 3.48
C PRO A 203 -1.43 43.24 3.72
N GLU A 204 -2.14 43.71 2.69
CA GLU A 204 -3.35 44.50 2.88
C GLU A 204 -4.47 43.56 3.34
N LYS A 205 -4.83 43.65 4.63
CA LYS A 205 -5.98 42.96 5.21
C LYS A 205 -7.28 43.60 4.71
N SER A 206 -7.93 42.98 3.71
CA SER A 206 -9.36 43.21 3.45
C SER A 206 -10.19 42.22 4.29
N ASN A 207 -11.19 42.74 5.00
CA ASN A 207 -11.93 42.06 6.07
C ASN A 207 -13.31 41.52 5.62
N ASP A 208 -13.57 41.37 4.32
CA ASP A 208 -14.94 41.24 3.79
C ASP A 208 -15.39 39.81 3.39
N ASP A 209 -14.61 38.75 3.65
CA ASP A 209 -14.79 37.49 2.89
C ASP A 209 -15.63 36.36 3.54
N ILE A 210 -16.28 36.58 4.68
CA ILE A 210 -16.86 35.45 5.46
C ILE A 210 -18.24 34.97 4.94
N THR A 211 -18.97 35.78 4.16
CA THR A 211 -20.32 35.43 3.65
C THR A 211 -20.34 34.86 2.22
N ALA A 212 -19.28 35.01 1.42
CA ALA A 212 -19.22 34.53 0.03
C ALA A 212 -18.71 33.08 -0.11
N LEU A 213 -17.91 32.61 0.84
CA LEU A 213 -17.25 31.31 0.86
C LEU A 213 -18.18 30.07 0.78
N PRO A 214 -19.34 30.01 1.47
CA PRO A 214 -20.23 28.85 1.40
C PRO A 214 -20.87 28.67 0.01
N THR A 215 -21.20 29.79 -0.63
CA THR A 215 -21.82 29.82 -1.97
C THR A 215 -20.84 29.36 -3.04
N VAL A 216 -19.57 29.74 -2.94
CA VAL A 216 -18.52 29.32 -3.87
C VAL A 216 -18.21 27.82 -3.73
N ASN A 217 -18.14 27.30 -2.50
CA ASN A 217 -17.91 25.88 -2.26
C ASN A 217 -19.06 24.99 -2.79
N SER A 218 -20.31 25.43 -2.64
CA SER A 218 -21.46 24.71 -3.18
C SER A 218 -21.51 24.72 -4.71
N GLN A 219 -21.07 25.82 -5.34
CA GLN A 219 -20.88 25.89 -6.80
C GLN A 219 -19.82 24.89 -7.29
N PHE A 220 -18.66 24.80 -6.64
CA PHE A 220 -17.64 23.81 -7.01
C PHE A 220 -18.12 22.37 -6.85
N ALA A 221 -18.90 22.08 -5.80
CA ALA A 221 -19.53 20.77 -5.61
C ALA A 221 -20.55 20.46 -6.73
N GLY A 222 -21.34 21.45 -7.15
CA GLY A 222 -22.28 21.33 -8.27
C GLY A 222 -21.57 21.04 -9.60
N LEU A 223 -20.49 21.79 -9.90
CA LEU A 223 -19.64 21.57 -11.07
C LEU A 223 -19.00 20.18 -11.06
N ALA A 224 -18.49 19.74 -9.91
CA ALA A 224 -17.95 18.41 -9.74
C ALA A 224 -19.02 17.33 -10.02
N SER A 225 -20.22 17.47 -9.45
CA SER A 225 -21.32 16.52 -9.68
C SER A 225 -21.78 16.48 -11.14
N ALA A 226 -21.72 17.60 -11.86
CA ALA A 226 -22.05 17.63 -13.28
C ALA A 226 -21.04 16.86 -14.13
N LYS A 227 -19.76 16.88 -13.72
CA LYS A 227 -18.64 16.29 -14.45
C LYS A 227 -18.52 14.77 -14.33
N PHE A 228 -18.98 14.20 -13.22
CA PHE A 228 -18.89 12.76 -12.97
C PHE A 228 -20.23 12.05 -13.11
N HIS A 229 -20.19 10.80 -13.55
CA HIS A 229 -21.32 9.89 -13.38
C HIS A 229 -21.57 9.63 -11.88
N PRO A 230 -22.84 9.40 -11.47
CA PRO A 230 -23.19 9.14 -10.09
C PRO A 230 -22.37 7.99 -9.48
N LYS A 231 -22.06 8.09 -8.20
CA LYS A 231 -21.26 7.07 -7.50
C LYS A 231 -21.92 5.70 -7.49
N ARG A 232 -23.26 5.59 -7.48
CA ARG A 232 -24.00 4.32 -7.62
C ARG A 232 -24.23 3.87 -9.07
N GLY A 233 -23.62 4.55 -10.03
CA GLY A 233 -23.80 4.24 -11.45
C GLY A 233 -23.09 2.96 -11.89
N ARG A 234 -23.52 2.43 -13.03
CA ARG A 234 -22.94 1.22 -13.66
C ARG A 234 -21.48 1.40 -14.09
N TYR A 235 -21.03 2.63 -14.33
CA TYR A 235 -19.68 2.92 -14.85
C TYR A 235 -18.54 2.61 -13.87
N GLY A 236 -18.77 2.71 -12.55
CA GLY A 236 -17.77 2.39 -11.53
C GLY A 236 -17.96 1.03 -10.85
N LEU A 237 -19.12 0.38 -11.04
CA LEU A 237 -19.47 -0.83 -10.31
C LEU A 237 -18.58 -2.04 -10.65
N PRO A 238 -18.30 -2.38 -11.92
CA PRO A 238 -17.42 -3.51 -12.26
C PRO A 238 -16.02 -3.34 -11.67
N TRP A 239 -15.48 -2.11 -11.72
CA TRP A 239 -14.17 -1.79 -11.15
C TRP A 239 -14.12 -2.00 -9.63
N ARG A 240 -15.15 -1.56 -8.92
CA ARG A 240 -15.26 -1.76 -7.46
C ARG A 240 -15.36 -3.22 -7.08
N ILE A 241 -16.16 -4.00 -7.81
CA ILE A 241 -16.30 -5.43 -7.59
C ILE A 241 -14.95 -6.13 -7.84
N PHE A 242 -14.33 -5.87 -8.99
CA PHE A 242 -13.00 -6.41 -9.32
C PHE A 242 -11.98 -6.09 -8.23
N PHE A 243 -11.94 -4.83 -7.78
CA PHE A 243 -10.99 -4.37 -6.78
C PHE A 243 -11.20 -5.01 -5.41
N LEU A 244 -12.45 -5.09 -4.95
CA LEU A 244 -12.79 -5.75 -3.68
C LEU A 244 -12.52 -7.26 -3.74
N LEU A 245 -12.82 -7.92 -4.86
CA LEU A 245 -12.49 -9.32 -5.07
C LEU A 245 -10.99 -9.55 -5.04
N PHE A 246 -10.20 -8.68 -5.68
CA PHE A 246 -8.74 -8.77 -5.64
C PHE A 246 -8.20 -8.70 -4.21
N ILE A 247 -8.63 -7.70 -3.41
CA ILE A 247 -8.22 -7.58 -2.01
C ILE A 247 -8.73 -8.77 -1.17
N ALA A 248 -9.96 -9.24 -1.40
CA ALA A 248 -10.52 -10.39 -0.71
C ALA A 248 -9.72 -11.67 -1.00
N CYS A 249 -9.31 -11.90 -2.25
CA CYS A 249 -8.42 -13.01 -2.61
C CYS A 249 -7.09 -12.93 -1.86
N LEU A 250 -6.47 -11.74 -1.78
CA LEU A 250 -5.25 -11.56 -0.99
C LEU A 250 -5.47 -11.78 0.50
N TRP A 251 -6.60 -11.34 1.05
CA TRP A 251 -6.97 -11.52 2.45
C TRP A 251 -7.22 -12.99 2.83
N LEU A 252 -7.73 -13.79 1.89
CA LEU A 252 -7.91 -15.23 2.09
C LEU A 252 -6.58 -15.97 2.24
N LEU A 253 -5.48 -15.50 1.62
CA LEU A 253 -4.18 -16.17 1.69
C LEU A 253 -3.63 -16.31 3.12
N PRO A 254 -3.42 -15.23 3.91
CA PRO A 254 -2.96 -15.37 5.29
C PRO A 254 -3.99 -16.06 6.17
N THR A 255 -5.30 -15.92 5.87
CA THR A 255 -6.36 -16.60 6.61
C THR A 255 -6.22 -18.12 6.47
N VAL A 256 -6.16 -18.63 5.23
CA VAL A 256 -5.97 -20.05 4.95
C VAL A 256 -4.62 -20.55 5.45
N ALA A 257 -3.56 -19.76 5.30
CA ALA A 257 -2.22 -20.13 5.76
C ALA A 257 -2.16 -20.28 7.30
N MET A 258 -2.94 -19.51 8.05
CA MET A 258 -2.97 -19.56 9.52
C MET A 258 -3.97 -20.59 10.07
N LEU A 259 -4.85 -21.17 9.24
CA LEU A 259 -5.75 -22.21 9.71
C LEU A 259 -4.98 -23.50 10.04
N PRO A 260 -5.37 -24.21 11.11
CA PRO A 260 -4.77 -25.50 11.51
C PRO A 260 -5.24 -26.65 10.59
N PHE A 261 -5.30 -26.42 9.27
CA PHE A 261 -5.73 -27.42 8.32
C PHE A 261 -4.63 -28.49 8.16
N ARG A 262 -4.96 -29.74 8.51
CA ARG A 262 -4.48 -31.07 8.05
C ARG A 262 -2.98 -31.36 7.86
N TRP A 263 -2.10 -30.38 7.92
CA TRP A 263 -0.68 -30.51 7.64
C TRP A 263 0.02 -30.17 8.95
N GLY A 264 0.70 -31.14 9.59
CA GLY A 264 1.49 -30.93 10.79
C GLY A 264 2.67 -29.98 10.53
N ILE A 265 2.37 -28.71 10.28
CA ILE A 265 3.32 -27.69 9.86
C ILE A 265 3.80 -26.96 11.09
N TYR A 266 5.12 -26.93 11.24
CA TYR A 266 5.79 -26.09 12.22
C TYR A 266 5.84 -24.66 11.72
N PHE A 267 5.27 -23.74 12.50
CA PHE A 267 5.37 -22.31 12.24
C PHE A 267 6.59 -21.75 12.98
N THR A 268 7.46 -21.07 12.25
CA THR A 268 8.49 -20.22 12.87
C THR A 268 7.82 -18.95 13.41
N GLY A 269 8.46 -18.27 14.37
CA GLY A 269 7.97 -16.99 14.88
C GLY A 269 7.79 -15.97 13.76
N THR A 270 8.69 -15.96 12.78
CA THR A 270 8.66 -15.11 11.58
C THR A 270 7.39 -15.34 10.78
N LEU A 271 7.05 -16.60 10.49
CA LEU A 271 5.85 -16.93 9.72
C LEU A 271 4.58 -16.56 10.46
N PHE A 272 4.55 -16.80 11.77
CA PHE A 272 3.43 -16.43 12.62
C PHE A 272 3.22 -14.90 12.65
N CYS A 273 4.29 -14.14 12.92
CA CYS A 273 4.27 -12.67 12.89
C CYS A 273 3.85 -12.15 11.50
N MET A 274 4.36 -12.75 10.43
CA MET A 274 4.01 -12.39 9.05
C MET A 274 2.52 -12.63 8.78
N GLY A 275 1.96 -13.77 9.17
CA GLY A 275 0.54 -14.05 8.95
C GLY A 275 -0.38 -13.14 9.78
N ILE A 276 -0.05 -12.88 11.06
CA ILE A 276 -0.80 -11.89 11.86
C ILE A 276 -0.75 -10.52 11.20
N PHE A 277 0.45 -10.07 10.80
CA PHE A 277 0.65 -8.79 10.15
C PHE A 277 -0.20 -8.64 8.89
N TYR A 278 -0.09 -9.57 7.94
CA TYR A 278 -0.85 -9.49 6.69
C TYR A 278 -2.35 -9.71 6.91
N PHE A 279 -2.75 -10.55 7.86
CA PHE A 279 -4.15 -10.71 8.23
C PHE A 279 -4.73 -9.40 8.77
N THR A 280 -4.09 -8.76 9.75
CA THR A 280 -4.53 -7.47 10.32
C THR A 280 -4.58 -6.38 9.24
N PHE A 281 -3.49 -6.23 8.48
CA PHE A 281 -3.37 -5.25 7.41
C PHE A 281 -4.47 -5.41 6.34
N LEU A 282 -4.63 -6.62 5.80
CA LEU A 282 -5.60 -6.88 4.74
C LEU A 282 -7.03 -6.85 5.26
N SER A 283 -7.29 -7.24 6.51
CA SER A 283 -8.61 -7.13 7.13
C SER A 283 -9.05 -5.67 7.23
N VAL A 284 -8.21 -4.81 7.84
CA VAL A 284 -8.52 -3.39 7.97
C VAL A 284 -8.67 -2.75 6.60
N THR A 285 -7.81 -3.10 5.64
CA THR A 285 -7.89 -2.62 4.26
C THR A 285 -9.20 -3.04 3.59
N LEU A 286 -9.54 -4.33 3.58
CA LEU A 286 -10.74 -4.86 2.94
C LEU A 286 -12.01 -4.24 3.53
N PHE A 287 -12.18 -4.31 4.85
CA PHE A 287 -13.40 -3.84 5.50
C PHE A 287 -13.55 -2.32 5.43
N SER A 288 -12.46 -1.57 5.58
CA SER A 288 -12.55 -0.10 5.53
C SER A 288 -12.79 0.41 4.11
N ILE A 289 -12.14 -0.19 3.09
CA ILE A 289 -12.39 0.15 1.69
C ILE A 289 -13.82 -0.25 1.29
N ALA A 290 -14.27 -1.45 1.65
CA ALA A 290 -15.65 -1.88 1.42
C ALA A 290 -16.64 -0.90 2.06
N ALA A 291 -16.42 -0.54 3.34
CA ALA A 291 -17.26 0.44 4.03
C ALA A 291 -17.25 1.82 3.33
N CYS A 292 -16.11 2.28 2.82
CA CYS A 292 -16.03 3.53 2.05
C CYS A 292 -16.81 3.44 0.73
N ILE A 293 -16.75 2.31 0.02
CA ILE A 293 -17.47 2.09 -1.23
C ILE A 293 -18.98 2.05 -0.97
N PHE A 294 -19.44 1.30 0.03
CA PHE A 294 -20.86 1.19 0.37
C PHE A 294 -21.45 2.49 0.92
N ARG A 295 -20.65 3.31 1.61
CA ARG A 295 -21.03 4.64 2.11
C ARG A 295 -20.79 5.77 1.10
N GLU A 296 -20.43 5.45 -0.14
CA GLU A 296 -20.23 6.44 -1.22
C GLU A 296 -19.15 7.50 -0.94
N LYS A 297 -18.16 7.13 -0.14
CA LYS A 297 -17.01 7.97 0.20
C LYS A 297 -15.86 7.87 -0.81
N SER A 298 -16.07 7.22 -1.96
CA SER A 298 -15.07 7.10 -3.04
C SER A 298 -14.84 8.37 -3.88
N GLY A 299 -15.43 9.51 -3.47
CA GLY A 299 -15.24 10.79 -4.14
C GLY A 299 -13.91 11.48 -3.81
N SER A 300 -13.15 10.99 -2.84
CA SER A 300 -11.87 11.58 -2.41
C SER A 300 -10.71 10.64 -2.70
N THR A 301 -9.64 11.16 -3.33
CA THR A 301 -8.37 10.43 -3.53
C THR A 301 -7.62 10.21 -2.22
N ILE A 302 -7.99 10.96 -1.18
CA ILE A 302 -7.49 10.78 0.18
C ILE A 302 -8.39 9.79 0.91
N PHE A 303 -7.78 8.89 1.68
CA PHE A 303 -8.52 7.90 2.44
C PHE A 303 -9.51 8.60 3.40
N PRO A 304 -10.83 8.33 3.33
CA PRO A 304 -11.83 9.10 4.07
C PRO A 304 -11.67 9.07 5.59
N TYR A 305 -11.01 8.05 6.14
CA TYR A 305 -10.75 7.93 7.57
C TYR A 305 -9.37 8.46 8.00
N SER A 306 -8.57 9.02 7.07
CA SER A 306 -7.22 9.53 7.35
C SER A 306 -7.16 10.55 8.49
N GLY A 307 -8.18 11.41 8.63
CA GLY A 307 -8.26 12.40 9.71
C GLY A 307 -8.67 11.82 11.08
N THR A 308 -9.20 10.59 11.12
CA THR A 308 -9.78 10.01 12.34
C THR A 308 -8.72 9.42 13.27
N MET A 309 -8.98 9.48 14.58
CA MET A 309 -8.04 8.98 15.60
C MET A 309 -7.77 7.48 15.48
N TRP A 310 -8.81 6.67 15.22
CA TRP A 310 -8.64 5.22 15.11
C TRP A 310 -7.69 4.84 13.97
N TYR A 311 -7.76 5.56 12.83
CA TYR A 311 -6.90 5.27 11.68
C TYR A 311 -5.45 5.67 11.93
N LYS A 312 -5.23 6.75 12.69
CA LYS A 312 -3.89 7.15 13.16
C LYS A 312 -3.29 6.09 14.09
N ILE A 313 -4.08 5.60 15.06
CA ILE A 313 -3.66 4.51 15.96
C ILE A 313 -3.34 3.24 15.16
N TYR A 314 -4.22 2.85 14.23
CA TYR A 314 -4.00 1.72 13.33
C TYR A 314 -2.70 1.88 12.52
N THR A 315 -2.44 3.07 12.00
CA THR A 315 -1.21 3.35 11.24
C THR A 315 0.04 3.15 12.10
N CYS A 316 0.06 3.70 13.32
CA CYS A 316 1.17 3.49 14.26
C CYS A 316 1.33 2.02 14.66
N LEU A 317 0.22 1.32 14.93
CA LEU A 317 0.22 -0.11 15.23
C LEU A 317 0.81 -0.91 14.06
N LEU A 318 0.39 -0.62 12.83
CA LEU A 318 0.86 -1.31 11.64
C LEU A 318 2.38 -1.14 11.46
N PHE A 319 2.91 0.09 11.60
CA PHE A 319 4.36 0.33 11.55
C PHE A 319 5.11 -0.36 12.68
N THR A 320 4.53 -0.42 13.88
CA THR A 320 5.11 -1.16 15.02
C THR A 320 5.16 -2.66 14.73
N MET A 321 4.11 -3.23 14.12
CA MET A 321 4.10 -4.62 13.69
C MET A 321 5.14 -4.90 12.58
N MET A 322 5.34 -3.96 11.63
CA MET A 322 6.39 -4.07 10.62
C MET A 322 7.78 -4.15 11.28
N LEU A 323 8.05 -3.27 12.26
CA LEU A 323 9.31 -3.28 13.00
C LEU A 323 9.48 -4.56 13.82
N GLY A 324 8.44 -4.99 14.53
CA GLY A 324 8.45 -6.24 15.29
C GLY A 324 8.73 -7.45 14.41
N MET A 325 8.09 -7.54 13.24
CA MET A 325 8.34 -8.60 12.26
C MET A 325 9.78 -8.56 11.74
N LEU A 326 10.35 -7.37 11.48
CA LEU A 326 11.74 -7.23 11.07
C LEU A 326 12.71 -7.73 12.15
N ILE A 327 12.44 -7.43 13.43
CA ILE A 327 13.27 -7.89 14.55
C ILE A 327 13.18 -9.40 14.70
N VAL A 328 11.96 -9.97 14.73
CA VAL A 328 11.76 -11.43 14.85
C VAL A 328 12.41 -12.16 13.68
N ALA A 329 12.18 -11.67 12.45
CA ALA A 329 12.80 -12.24 11.26
C ALA A 329 14.32 -12.14 11.32
N GLY A 330 14.85 -11.00 11.75
CA GLY A 330 16.27 -10.83 12.00
C GLY A 330 16.80 -11.87 12.97
N LEU A 331 16.15 -12.07 14.13
CA LEU A 331 16.56 -13.01 15.17
C LEU A 331 16.53 -14.48 14.74
N GLU A 332 15.56 -14.88 13.92
CA GLU A 332 15.44 -16.27 13.45
C GLU A 332 16.22 -16.56 12.17
N ASN A 333 16.67 -15.53 11.45
CA ASN A 333 17.30 -15.70 10.16
C ASN A 333 18.68 -16.34 10.29
N ARG A 334 18.90 -17.38 9.49
CA ARG A 334 20.20 -18.00 9.31
C ARG A 334 20.52 -18.23 7.85
N LYS A 335 21.81 -18.42 7.56
CA LYS A 335 22.32 -18.86 6.26
C LYS A 335 22.43 -20.38 6.25
N SER A 336 21.79 -21.03 5.29
CA SER A 336 21.88 -22.49 5.11
C SER A 336 23.21 -22.87 4.43
N PRO A 337 23.60 -24.17 4.44
CA PRO A 337 24.82 -24.63 3.77
C PRO A 337 24.88 -24.34 2.27
N CYS A 338 23.72 -24.28 1.59
CA CYS A 338 23.64 -23.87 0.18
C CYS A 338 23.55 -22.35 -0.03
N GLY A 339 23.82 -21.54 1.00
CA GLY A 339 23.84 -20.08 0.92
C GLY A 339 22.47 -19.40 0.90
N LYS A 340 21.37 -20.14 1.08
CA LYS A 340 20.00 -19.58 1.11
C LYS A 340 19.65 -19.14 2.54
N PHE A 341 18.88 -18.06 2.66
CA PHE A 341 18.42 -17.58 3.97
C PHE A 341 17.05 -18.16 4.34
N THR A 342 16.89 -18.58 5.59
CA THR A 342 15.64 -19.15 6.12
C THR A 342 15.47 -18.85 7.61
N SER A 343 14.23 -18.86 8.08
CA SER A 343 13.86 -18.80 9.51
C SER A 343 13.79 -20.18 10.17
N TYR A 344 13.80 -21.27 9.38
CA TYR A 344 13.71 -22.63 9.92
C TYR A 344 15.03 -23.12 10.51
N PRO A 345 15.02 -23.84 11.64
CA PRO A 345 16.22 -24.48 12.16
C PRO A 345 16.71 -25.62 11.23
N PRO A 346 17.98 -26.05 11.33
CA PRO A 346 18.52 -27.12 10.50
C PRO A 346 17.73 -28.44 10.63
N LYS A 347 17.37 -28.83 11.86
CA LYS A 347 16.63 -30.05 12.18
C LYS A 347 15.61 -29.77 13.27
N ILE A 348 14.41 -30.36 13.15
CA ILE A 348 13.44 -30.47 14.26
C ILE A 348 13.38 -31.94 14.66
N THR A 349 13.52 -32.23 15.96
CA THR A 349 13.63 -33.59 16.51
C THR A 349 12.29 -34.19 16.95
N SER A 350 11.17 -33.47 16.90
CA SER A 350 9.86 -33.99 17.33
C SER A 350 8.66 -33.33 16.62
N PRO A 351 7.63 -34.07 16.15
CA PRO A 351 7.47 -35.53 16.22
C PRO A 351 8.02 -36.33 15.02
N SER A 352 8.67 -35.68 14.05
CA SER A 352 9.41 -36.38 12.99
C SER A 352 10.74 -35.68 12.71
N HIS A 353 11.81 -36.46 12.58
CA HIS A 353 13.13 -35.95 12.17
C HIS A 353 13.03 -35.39 10.75
N PHE A 354 12.78 -34.09 10.62
CA PHE A 354 12.76 -33.40 9.33
C PHE A 354 14.03 -32.58 9.15
N ASP A 355 14.79 -32.89 8.10
CA ASP A 355 15.97 -32.14 7.68
C ASP A 355 15.58 -31.00 6.74
N PHE A 356 15.51 -29.79 7.28
CA PHE A 356 15.16 -28.60 6.51
C PHE A 356 16.26 -28.19 5.54
N ASP A 357 17.53 -28.44 5.86
CA ASP A 357 18.65 -28.07 5.00
C ASP A 357 18.72 -28.99 3.78
N GLY A 358 18.57 -30.31 3.98
CA GLY A 358 18.44 -31.27 2.88
C GLY A 358 17.28 -30.90 1.95
N PHE A 359 16.12 -30.52 2.51
CA PHE A 359 14.96 -30.12 1.72
C PHE A 359 15.16 -28.78 0.98
N LEU A 360 15.78 -27.78 1.61
CA LEU A 360 16.00 -26.45 1.05
C LEU A 360 17.08 -26.45 -0.05
N CYS A 361 18.10 -27.29 0.11
CA CYS A 361 19.26 -27.35 -0.78
C CYS A 361 19.10 -28.36 -1.92
N ASN A 362 18.54 -29.55 -1.66
CA ASN A 362 18.48 -30.65 -2.65
C ASN A 362 17.10 -30.85 -3.28
N GLY A 363 16.04 -30.28 -2.69
CA GLY A 363 14.71 -30.17 -3.31
C GLY A 363 14.10 -31.45 -3.87
N TRP A 364 13.92 -32.54 -3.10
CA TRP A 364 13.34 -33.82 -3.56
C TRP A 364 13.84 -34.26 -4.94
N GLY A 365 15.08 -34.76 -4.95
CA GLY A 365 15.73 -35.40 -6.08
C GLY A 365 16.84 -36.27 -5.51
N GLY A 366 16.45 -37.34 -4.84
CA GLY A 366 17.32 -38.30 -4.16
C GLY A 366 16.53 -39.50 -3.67
N GLU A 367 15.61 -39.98 -4.51
CA GLU A 367 15.14 -41.35 -4.72
C GLU A 367 14.13 -41.36 -5.87
#